data_AF-A0A958BKS8-F1
#
_entry.id   AF-A0A958BKS8-F1
#
_cell.length_a   1.000
_cell.length_b   1.000
_cell.length_c   1.000
_cell.angle_alpha   90.00
_cell.angle_beta   90.00
_cell.angle_gamma   90.00
#
_symmetry.space_group_name_H-M   'P 1'
#
loop_
_entity.id
_entity.type
_entity.pdbx_description
1 polymer ?
#
loop_
_entity_poly.entity_id
_entity_poly.type
_entity_poly.pdbx_seq_one_letter_code
_entity_poly.pdbx_strand_id
1 'polypeptide(L)' 'MNAQKAPTLTPEVIESLRDIDPASWNALVGAGNPFCEWEFLYGLETTGCVGPRTGWLPRFITVKDG' A
#
# COMPACT_ATOMS: atom_id res chain seq x y z
N MET A 1 7.73 33.72 14.11
CA MET A 1 8.23 32.43 13.55
C MET A 1 7.58 31.32 14.36
N ASN A 2 6.46 30.76 13.89
CA ASN A 2 5.82 29.62 14.56
C ASN A 2 6.45 28.35 13.99
N ALA A 3 7.16 27.59 14.82
CA ALA A 3 7.66 26.28 14.44
C ALA A 3 6.46 25.32 14.39
N GLN A 4 6.10 24.87 13.20
CA GLN A 4 5.10 23.83 13.01
C GLN A 4 5.69 22.49 13.46
N LYS A 5 5.03 21.82 14.41
CA LYS A 5 5.43 20.49 14.88
C LYS A 5 5.27 19.51 13.71
N ALA A 6 6.27 18.67 13.47
CA ALA A 6 6.19 17.64 12.45
C ALA A 6 5.03 16.67 12.74
N PRO A 7 4.33 16.16 11.71
CA PRO A 7 3.26 15.19 11.88
C PRO A 7 3.77 13.93 12.57
N THR A 8 2.91 13.28 13.36
CA THR A 8 3.26 12.04 14.04
C THR A 8 2.88 10.90 13.12
N LEU A 9 3.88 10.26 12.52
CA LEU A 9 3.67 9.19 11.55
C LEU A 9 3.68 7.82 12.24
N THR A 10 2.66 7.01 11.98
CA THR A 10 2.52 5.65 12.51
C THR A 10 2.66 4.62 11.38
N PRO A 11 3.69 3.74 11.42
CA PRO A 11 3.83 2.68 10.44
C PRO A 11 2.96 1.46 10.80
N GLU A 12 2.43 0.79 9.78
CA GLU A 12 1.65 -0.44 9.91
C GLU A 12 2.01 -1.42 8.79
N VAL A 13 2.18 -2.70 9.13
CA VAL A 13 2.31 -3.78 8.14
C VAL A 13 0.94 -4.39 7.90
N ILE A 14 0.49 -4.36 6.65
CA ILE A 14 -0.74 -5.02 6.21
C ILE A 14 -0.41 -6.20 5.29
N GLU A 15 -1.25 -7.23 5.35
CA GLU A 15 -0.98 -8.49 4.64
C GLU A 15 -1.66 -8.59 3.27
N SER A 16 -2.63 -7.72 3.01
CA SER A 16 -3.35 -7.65 1.75
C SER A 16 -3.77 -6.21 1.45
N LEU A 17 -3.75 -5.84 0.18
CA LEU A 17 -4.27 -4.54 -0.25
C LEU A 17 -5.80 -4.41 -0.14
N ARG A 18 -6.51 -5.51 0.10
CA ARG A 18 -7.94 -5.53 0.42
C ARG A 18 -8.33 -4.51 1.50
N ASP A 19 -7.47 -4.31 2.48
CA ASP A 19 -7.76 -3.50 3.66
C ASP A 19 -7.48 -1.99 3.44
N ILE A 20 -7.10 -1.61 2.22
CA ILE A 20 -6.84 -0.23 1.81
C ILE A 20 -7.81 0.20 0.71
N ASP A 21 -8.34 1.41 0.85
CA ASP A 21 -9.15 2.04 -0.18
C ASP A 21 -8.33 2.27 -1.47
N PRO A 22 -8.79 1.77 -2.64
CA PRO A 22 -8.04 1.88 -3.89
C PRO A 22 -7.74 3.32 -4.31
N ALA A 23 -8.69 4.24 -4.10
CA ALA A 23 -8.50 5.64 -4.48
C ALA A 23 -7.41 6.32 -3.63
N SER A 24 -7.41 6.04 -2.33
CA SER A 24 -6.40 6.53 -1.40
C SER A 24 -5.00 5.99 -1.73
N TRP A 25 -4.90 4.70 -2.10
CA TRP A 25 -3.64 4.12 -2.55
C TRP A 25 -3.16 4.73 -3.87
N ASN A 26 -4.03 4.78 -4.88
CA ASN A 26 -3.70 5.27 -6.21
C ASN A 26 -3.33 6.77 -6.19
N ALA A 27 -3.89 7.55 -5.26
CA ALA A 27 -3.47 8.94 -5.04
C ALA A 27 -1.98 9.06 -4.62
N LEU A 28 -1.41 8.07 -3.92
CA LEU A 28 0.01 8.03 -3.57
C LEU A 28 0.89 7.62 -4.76
N VAL A 29 0.37 6.78 -5.65
CA VAL A 29 1.06 6.38 -6.89
C VAL A 29 1.13 7.55 -7.87
N GLY A 30 0.07 8.36 -7.96
CA GLY A 30 -0.01 9.50 -8.87
C GLY A 30 0.12 9.08 -10.34
N ALA A 31 0.81 9.89 -11.16
CA ALA A 31 1.17 9.52 -12.54
C ALA A 31 2.37 8.54 -12.62
N GLY A 32 2.53 7.71 -11.59
CA GLY A 32 3.68 6.84 -11.38
C GLY A 32 3.64 5.56 -12.20
N ASN A 33 4.12 4.48 -11.59
CA ASN A 33 4.20 3.17 -12.25
C ASN A 33 2.86 2.43 -12.15
N PRO A 34 2.23 2.00 -13.26
CA PRO A 34 0.98 1.24 -13.22
C PRO A 34 1.11 -0.10 -12.48
N PHE A 35 2.34 -0.66 -12.38
CA PHE A 35 2.59 -1.87 -11.58
C PHE A 35 2.56 -1.61 -10.07
N CYS A 36 2.41 -0.36 -9.64
CA CYS A 36 2.19 0.02 -8.26
C CYS A 36 0.74 0.41 -7.96
N GLU A 37 -0.15 0.45 -8.95
CA GLU A 37 -1.58 0.71 -8.75
C GLU A 37 -2.25 -0.43 -7.98
N TRP A 38 -3.31 -0.08 -7.24
CA TRP A 38 -4.03 -0.99 -6.37
C TRP A 38 -4.55 -2.20 -7.15
N GLU A 39 -5.14 -1.97 -8.32
CA GLU A 39 -5.75 -2.97 -9.18
C GLU A 39 -4.73 -4.02 -9.65
N PHE A 40 -3.52 -3.59 -10.02
CA PHE A 40 -2.48 -4.50 -10.45
C PHE A 40 -2.01 -5.39 -9.30
N LEU A 41 -1.66 -4.77 -8.17
CA LEU A 41 -1.11 -5.48 -7.01
C LEU A 41 -2.15 -6.41 -6.37
N TYR A 42 -3.37 -5.94 -6.17
CA TYR A 42 -4.47 -6.76 -5.66
C TYR A 42 -4.89 -7.84 -6.68
N GLY A 43 -4.78 -7.55 -7.98
CA GLY A 43 -4.94 -8.54 -9.04
C GLY A 43 -3.96 -9.71 -8.89
N LEU A 44 -2.69 -9.44 -8.59
CA LEU A 44 -1.71 -10.50 -8.33
C LEU A 44 -2.09 -11.38 -7.14
N GLU A 45 -2.61 -10.78 -6.07
CA GLU A 45 -3.07 -11.51 -4.87
C GLU A 45 -4.26 -12.42 -5.20
N THR A 46 -5.30 -11.84 -5.80
CA THR A 46 -6.58 -12.52 -6.05
C THR A 46 -6.49 -13.60 -7.13
N THR A 47 -5.58 -13.45 -8.08
CA THR A 47 -5.31 -14.46 -9.11
C THR A 47 -4.33 -15.54 -8.65
N GLY A 48 -3.69 -15.37 -7.49
CA GLY A 48 -2.71 -16.31 -6.96
C GLY A 48 -1.36 -16.30 -7.68
N CYS A 49 -1.06 -15.24 -8.44
CA CYS A 49 0.27 -14.96 -8.97
C CYS A 49 1.28 -14.70 -7.84
N VAL A 50 0.79 -14.20 -6.69
CA VAL A 50 1.54 -14.10 -5.44
C VAL A 50 0.81 -14.85 -4.32
N GLY A 51 1.55 -15.23 -3.29
CA GLY A 51 1.04 -15.88 -2.10
C GLY A 51 1.86 -17.10 -1.66
N PRO A 52 1.38 -17.84 -0.65
CA PRO A 52 2.10 -18.97 -0.06
C PRO A 52 2.52 -20.04 -1.08
N ARG A 53 1.73 -20.24 -2.14
CA ARG A 53 1.98 -21.27 -3.16
C ARG A 53 3.05 -20.90 -4.18
N THR A 54 3.42 -19.63 -4.27
CA THR A 54 4.43 -19.15 -5.23
C THR A 54 5.77 -18.87 -4.57
N GLY A 55 5.87 -19.04 -3.24
CA GLY A 55 7.05 -18.68 -2.46
C GLY A 55 7.22 -17.16 -2.29
N TRP A 56 6.29 -16.35 -2.81
CA TRP A 56 6.34 -14.90 -2.69
C TRP A 56 5.11 -14.41 -1.92
N LEU A 57 5.32 -14.08 -0.63
CA LEU A 57 4.28 -13.56 0.25
C LEU A 57 4.20 -12.03 0.16
N PRO A 58 3.07 -11.44 -0.28
CA PRO A 58 2.90 -9.99 -0.28
C PRO A 58 2.82 -9.46 1.17
N ARG A 59 3.53 -8.37 1.43
CA ARG A 59 3.48 -7.60 2.68
C ARG A 59 3.67 -6.12 2.33
N PHE A 60 2.75 -5.27 2.76
CA PHE A 60 2.78 -3.84 2.47
C PHE A 60 3.03 -3.07 3.76
N ILE A 61 3.92 -2.08 3.69
CA ILE A 61 4.20 -1.17 4.80
C ILE A 61 3.50 0.14 4.47
N THR A 62 2.54 0.53 5.31
CA THR A 62 1.84 1.81 5.21
C THR A 62 2.32 2.75 6.32
N VAL A 63 2.19 4.06 6.07
CA VAL A 63 2.50 5.09 7.06
C VAL A 63 1.34 6.08 7.05
N LYS A 64 0.72 6.28 8.22
CA LYS A 64 -0.45 7.16 8.40
C LYS A 64 -0.10 8.28 9.37
N ASP A 65 -0.67 9.46 9.16
CA ASP A 65 -0.64 10.53 10.18
C ASP A 65 -1.60 10.18 11.33
N GLY A 66 -1.21 10.55 12.55
CA GLY A 66 -1.88 10.21 13.81
C GLY A 66 -2.82 11.27 14.36
#